data_AF-A0A523UXJ4-F1
#
_entry.id   AF-A0A523UXJ4-F1
#
_cell.length_a   1.000
_cell.length_b   1.000
_cell.length_c   1.000
_cell.angle_alpha   90.00
_cell.angle_beta   90.00
_cell.angle_gamma   90.00
#
_symmetry.space_group_name_H-M   'P 1'
#
loop_
_entity.id
_entity.type
_entity.pdbx_description
1 polymer ?
#
loop_
_entity_poly.entity_id
_entity_poly.type
_entity_poly.pdbx_seq_one_letter_code
_entity_poly.pdbx_strand_id
1 'polypeptide(L)'
;MASRNIFSCPPLAGIAVLTIVTLLLASCIVQSDFDEGIALYRQNQLKEALPLFERAAKEDARNPDVHAYLAETLRRMKRIDEAVKTARKAIAMDPCHSFAHTVLAEAYCPRYGGWKNTNADTTWRHLLKAVECDSTDGNAWTIIWIEAMQRGNPALEKKALRSFITTGFLAPPLLAYNRWVLKGLPENSLLLTNGDMDTYPAVALQEFEKIRPDVAIVNLPLLNIPWYARMVRDRYAVPLPFTDKELDSVRPSKANSGRMVTVSKKIVAGWLDMQKAGKFPRPLAVAATVGDRDFTPDSRDRMKLSGPFYLCFPEKIDVPKDSTMLRISLESINPDDFAASFVGVGDRSPVRITHTDRVATNVTALALGYGYLLLESGRASEAYEWATWAEEFESKTKAGPVFAEQIKKLKESAKKKMK
;
A
#
# COMPACT_ATOMS: atom_id res chain seq x y z
N MET A 1 -5.55 -55.94 -71.78
CA MET A 1 -5.59 -54.59 -72.39
C MET A 1 -6.02 -53.60 -71.32
N ALA A 2 -5.21 -52.60 -71.08
CA ALA A 2 -5.39 -51.58 -70.06
C ALA A 2 -6.36 -50.47 -70.49
N SER A 3 -7.08 -49.88 -69.53
CA SER A 3 -7.04 -48.42 -69.31
C SER A 3 -7.85 -48.06 -68.05
N ARG A 4 -7.17 -47.32 -67.16
CA ARG A 4 -7.69 -46.67 -65.97
C ARG A 4 -8.29 -45.31 -66.38
N ASN A 5 -9.41 -44.91 -65.76
CA ASN A 5 -9.81 -43.51 -65.67
C ASN A 5 -9.75 -43.08 -64.20
N ILE A 6 -8.97 -42.02 -63.95
CA ILE A 6 -8.76 -41.36 -62.67
C ILE A 6 -9.66 -40.11 -62.68
N PHE A 7 -10.57 -39.99 -61.72
CA PHE A 7 -11.22 -38.71 -61.40
C PHE A 7 -10.55 -38.12 -60.16
N SER A 8 -9.95 -36.95 -60.35
CA SER A 8 -9.35 -36.09 -59.34
C SER A 8 -10.43 -35.30 -58.57
N CYS A 9 -10.36 -35.32 -57.25
CA CYS A 9 -11.15 -34.49 -56.33
C CYS A 9 -10.22 -33.42 -55.71
N PRO A 10 -10.63 -32.15 -55.55
CA PRO A 10 -9.73 -31.10 -55.08
C PRO A 10 -9.55 -31.12 -53.54
N PRO A 11 -8.49 -30.52 -53.00
CA PRO A 11 -8.19 -30.56 -51.57
C PRO A 11 -8.97 -29.47 -50.83
N LEU A 12 -10.13 -29.81 -50.25
CA LEU A 12 -10.87 -28.89 -49.36
C LEU A 12 -10.51 -29.05 -47.88
N ALA A 13 -9.70 -30.04 -47.51
CA ALA A 13 -9.33 -30.32 -46.12
C ALA A 13 -8.19 -29.43 -45.58
N GLY A 14 -7.35 -28.85 -46.44
CA GLY A 14 -6.18 -28.06 -46.02
C GLY A 14 -6.51 -26.65 -45.54
N ILE A 15 -7.54 -26.01 -46.11
CA ILE A 15 -7.86 -24.60 -45.82
C ILE A 15 -8.58 -24.48 -44.46
N ALA A 16 -9.52 -25.38 -44.16
CA ALA A 16 -10.29 -25.36 -42.91
C ALA A 16 -9.42 -25.67 -41.67
N VAL A 17 -8.48 -26.60 -41.78
CA VAL A 17 -7.54 -26.91 -40.69
C VAL A 17 -6.56 -25.75 -40.47
N LEU A 18 -6.09 -25.09 -41.54
CA LEU A 18 -5.22 -23.92 -41.43
C LEU A 18 -5.97 -22.70 -40.85
N THR A 19 -7.26 -22.51 -41.17
CA THR A 19 -8.08 -21.44 -40.56
C THR A 19 -8.40 -21.71 -39.10
N ILE A 20 -8.70 -22.96 -38.72
CA ILE A 20 -8.93 -23.34 -37.32
C ILE A 20 -7.63 -23.23 -36.50
N VAL A 21 -6.48 -23.62 -37.06
CA VAL A 21 -5.18 -23.47 -36.41
C VAL A 21 -4.76 -22.00 -36.31
N THR A 22 -5.03 -21.16 -37.31
CA THR A 22 -4.78 -19.71 -37.21
C THR A 22 -5.76 -19.00 -36.26
N LEU A 23 -7.03 -19.41 -36.17
CA LEU A 23 -7.98 -18.92 -35.16
C LEU A 23 -7.58 -19.35 -33.74
N LEU A 24 -7.11 -20.59 -33.55
CA LEU A 24 -6.61 -21.08 -32.26
C LEU A 24 -5.28 -20.44 -31.86
N LEU A 25 -4.37 -20.21 -32.80
CA LEU A 25 -3.12 -19.47 -32.57
C LEU A 25 -3.39 -17.98 -32.32
N ALA A 26 -4.36 -17.38 -33.02
CA ALA A 26 -4.81 -16.01 -32.74
C ALA A 26 -5.40 -15.91 -31.32
N SER A 27 -6.28 -16.83 -30.90
CA SER A 27 -6.79 -16.86 -29.52
C SER A 27 -5.70 -17.11 -28.47
N CYS A 28 -4.63 -17.84 -28.81
CA CYS A 28 -3.50 -18.10 -27.90
C CYS A 28 -2.53 -16.90 -27.80
N ILE A 29 -2.38 -16.12 -28.87
CA ILE A 29 -1.58 -14.88 -28.91
C ILE A 29 -2.37 -13.70 -28.27
N VAL A 30 -3.69 -13.65 -28.44
CA VAL A 30 -4.61 -12.63 -27.87
C VAL A 30 -4.58 -12.62 -26.34
N GLN A 31 -4.39 -13.78 -25.72
CA GLN A 31 -4.24 -13.89 -24.27
C GLN A 31 -2.83 -13.50 -23.79
N SER A 32 -1.84 -13.36 -24.68
CA SER A 32 -0.45 -13.05 -24.34
C SER A 32 -0.21 -11.54 -24.11
N ASP A 33 -0.69 -10.65 -24.99
CA ASP A 33 -0.43 -9.21 -24.87
C ASP A 33 -1.20 -8.58 -23.69
N PHE A 34 -2.45 -8.99 -23.47
CA PHE A 34 -3.27 -8.43 -22.40
C PHE A 34 -2.78 -8.87 -21.01
N ASP A 35 -2.50 -10.16 -20.82
CA ASP A 35 -2.00 -10.69 -19.54
C ASP A 35 -0.59 -10.15 -19.23
N GLU A 36 0.30 -10.06 -20.23
CA GLU A 36 1.62 -9.42 -20.09
C GLU A 36 1.47 -7.92 -19.75
N GLY A 37 0.54 -7.23 -20.40
CA GLY A 37 0.21 -5.84 -20.10
C GLY A 37 -0.23 -5.66 -18.65
N ILE A 38 -1.09 -6.53 -18.14
CA ILE A 38 -1.50 -6.52 -16.72
C ILE A 38 -0.30 -6.78 -15.80
N ALA A 39 0.58 -7.73 -16.14
CA ALA A 39 1.76 -8.06 -15.34
C ALA A 39 2.73 -6.87 -15.23
N LEU A 40 3.00 -6.18 -16.34
CA LEU A 40 3.85 -4.97 -16.36
C LEU A 40 3.16 -3.78 -15.67
N TYR A 41 1.86 -3.61 -15.89
CA TYR A 41 1.06 -2.58 -15.20
C TYR A 41 1.13 -2.73 -13.68
N ARG A 42 0.98 -3.96 -13.18
CA ARG A 42 1.08 -4.32 -11.75
C ARG A 42 2.46 -3.99 -11.17
N GLN A 43 3.50 -4.13 -11.98
CA GLN A 43 4.88 -3.73 -11.64
C GLN A 43 5.14 -2.23 -11.80
N ASN A 44 4.12 -1.41 -12.09
CA ASN A 44 4.25 0.02 -12.37
C ASN A 44 5.15 0.35 -13.59
N GLN A 45 5.35 -0.62 -14.50
CA GLN A 45 6.08 -0.46 -15.76
C GLN A 45 5.14 0.02 -16.87
N LEU A 46 4.68 1.26 -16.73
CA LEU A 46 3.60 1.82 -17.56
C LEU A 46 4.01 2.04 -19.02
N LYS A 47 5.29 2.36 -19.28
CA LYS A 47 5.77 2.63 -20.64
C LYS A 47 5.81 1.36 -21.48
N GLU A 48 6.09 0.24 -20.83
CA GLU A 48 6.14 -1.10 -21.40
C GLU A 48 4.74 -1.70 -21.52
N ALA A 49 3.86 -1.45 -20.54
CA ALA A 49 2.47 -1.92 -20.57
C ALA A 49 1.60 -1.23 -21.64
N LEU A 50 1.82 0.07 -21.89
CA LEU A 50 1.03 0.85 -22.83
C LEU A 50 0.95 0.23 -24.26
N PRO A 51 2.06 -0.08 -24.95
CA PRO A 51 1.99 -0.65 -26.29
C PRO A 51 1.33 -2.03 -26.33
N LEU A 52 1.40 -2.80 -25.25
CA LEU A 52 0.70 -4.09 -25.12
C LEU A 52 -0.82 -3.87 -25.08
N PHE A 53 -1.30 -2.96 -24.23
CA PHE A 53 -2.72 -2.63 -24.18
C PHE A 53 -3.22 -1.99 -25.48
N GLU A 54 -2.41 -1.20 -26.18
CA GLU A 54 -2.77 -0.65 -27.49
C GLU A 54 -2.91 -1.73 -28.57
N ARG A 55 -2.09 -2.78 -28.54
CA ARG A 55 -2.23 -3.93 -29.46
C ARG A 55 -3.43 -4.80 -29.08
N ALA A 56 -3.58 -5.14 -27.80
CA ALA A 56 -4.75 -5.86 -27.30
C ALA A 56 -6.06 -5.15 -27.66
N ALA A 57 -6.11 -3.81 -27.57
CA ALA A 57 -7.30 -3.02 -27.93
C ALA A 57 -7.59 -2.98 -29.44
N LYS A 58 -6.61 -3.25 -30.29
CA LYS A 58 -6.80 -3.39 -31.75
C LYS A 58 -7.30 -4.77 -32.11
N GLU A 59 -6.78 -5.79 -31.44
CA GLU A 59 -7.13 -7.20 -31.67
C GLU A 59 -8.51 -7.52 -31.13
N ASP A 60 -8.80 -7.10 -29.90
CA ASP A 60 -10.11 -7.25 -29.27
C ASP A 60 -10.72 -5.88 -28.94
N ALA A 61 -11.21 -5.22 -29.98
CA ALA A 61 -11.80 -3.89 -29.87
C ALA A 61 -13.07 -3.84 -29.00
N ARG A 62 -13.69 -4.98 -28.68
CA ARG A 62 -14.94 -5.07 -27.91
C ARG A 62 -14.77 -5.53 -26.46
N ASN A 63 -13.55 -5.78 -26.02
CA ASN A 63 -13.28 -6.16 -24.63
C ASN A 63 -13.18 -4.94 -23.71
N PRO A 64 -14.14 -4.72 -22.79
CA PRO A 64 -14.14 -3.55 -21.93
C PRO A 64 -12.97 -3.52 -20.94
N ASP A 65 -12.46 -4.67 -20.49
CA ASP A 65 -11.33 -4.75 -19.57
C ASP A 65 -10.05 -4.18 -20.22
N VAL A 66 -9.80 -4.54 -21.48
CA VAL A 66 -8.64 -4.04 -22.24
C VAL A 66 -8.69 -2.51 -22.33
N HIS A 67 -9.85 -1.94 -22.65
CA HIS A 67 -10.01 -0.47 -22.70
C HIS A 67 -9.90 0.16 -21.30
N ALA A 68 -10.34 -0.51 -20.24
CA ALA A 68 -10.19 -0.01 -18.87
C ALA A 68 -8.72 0.02 -18.41
N TYR A 69 -7.94 -1.03 -18.66
CA TYR A 69 -6.50 -1.06 -18.37
C TYR A 69 -5.70 -0.08 -19.24
N LEU A 70 -6.04 0.06 -20.52
CA LEU A 70 -5.45 1.08 -21.39
C LEU A 70 -5.73 2.48 -20.85
N ALA A 71 -6.98 2.76 -20.48
CA ALA A 71 -7.36 4.05 -19.91
C ALA A 71 -6.64 4.34 -18.59
N GLU A 72 -6.52 3.37 -17.69
CA GLU A 72 -5.80 3.54 -16.44
C GLU A 72 -4.30 3.79 -16.65
N THR A 73 -3.69 3.06 -17.60
CA THR A 73 -2.29 3.26 -17.99
C THR A 73 -2.07 4.68 -18.51
N LEU A 74 -2.94 5.14 -19.42
CA LEU A 74 -2.92 6.52 -19.93
C LEU A 74 -3.09 7.54 -18.80
N ARG A 75 -4.00 7.29 -17.85
CA ARG A 75 -4.25 8.19 -16.71
C ARG A 75 -3.01 8.33 -15.84
N ARG A 76 -2.36 7.22 -15.46
CA ARG A 76 -1.13 7.23 -14.64
C ARG A 76 0.06 7.85 -15.39
N MET A 77 0.05 7.80 -16.72
CA MET A 77 0.98 8.53 -17.59
C MET A 77 0.61 10.01 -17.80
N LYS A 78 -0.42 10.52 -17.09
CA LYS A 78 -0.94 11.91 -17.18
C LYS A 78 -1.55 12.29 -18.53
N ARG A 79 -1.88 11.32 -19.39
CA ARG A 79 -2.61 11.51 -20.66
C ARG A 79 -4.12 11.50 -20.39
N ILE A 80 -4.60 12.48 -19.61
CA ILE A 80 -5.95 12.45 -19.01
C ILE A 80 -7.07 12.50 -20.05
N ASP A 81 -6.97 13.33 -21.09
CA ASP A 81 -8.00 13.41 -22.14
C ASP A 81 -8.20 12.07 -22.86
N GLU A 82 -7.10 11.38 -23.17
CA GLU A 82 -7.12 10.07 -23.81
C GLU A 82 -7.65 8.99 -22.88
N ALA A 83 -7.24 9.03 -21.60
CA ALA A 83 -7.76 8.13 -20.58
C ALA A 83 -9.28 8.23 -20.44
N VAL A 84 -9.83 9.46 -20.37
CA VAL A 84 -11.28 9.67 -20.27
C VAL A 84 -12.01 9.16 -21.51
N LYS A 85 -11.49 9.43 -22.71
CA LYS A 85 -12.07 8.93 -23.96
C LYS A 85 -12.09 7.40 -24.00
N THR A 86 -10.99 6.75 -23.59
CA THR A 86 -10.86 5.30 -23.61
C THR A 86 -11.71 4.63 -22.52
N ALA A 87 -11.75 5.17 -21.30
CA ALA A 87 -12.62 4.65 -20.24
C ALA A 87 -14.12 4.76 -20.59
N ARG A 88 -14.52 5.82 -21.31
CA ARG A 88 -15.90 5.93 -21.83
C ARG A 88 -16.22 4.87 -22.88
N LYS A 89 -15.24 4.37 -23.65
CA LYS A 89 -15.44 3.23 -24.53
C LYS A 89 -15.71 1.96 -23.73
N ALA A 90 -14.91 1.69 -22.69
CA ALA A 90 -15.13 0.58 -21.77
C ALA A 90 -16.57 0.60 -21.21
N ILE A 91 -17.01 1.76 -20.69
CA ILE A 91 -18.37 1.93 -20.16
C ILE A 91 -19.47 1.82 -21.23
N ALA A 92 -19.20 2.23 -22.47
CA ALA A 92 -20.17 2.07 -23.56
C ALA A 92 -20.39 0.60 -23.94
N MET A 93 -19.39 -0.26 -23.73
CA MET A 93 -19.48 -1.71 -23.96
C MET A 93 -20.04 -2.44 -22.75
N ASP A 94 -19.62 -2.05 -21.55
CA ASP A 94 -20.14 -2.53 -20.28
C ASP A 94 -20.46 -1.35 -19.35
N PRO A 95 -21.74 -0.93 -19.29
CA PRO A 95 -22.18 0.15 -18.42
C PRO A 95 -21.99 -0.12 -16.92
N CYS A 96 -21.69 -1.36 -16.52
CA CYS A 96 -21.36 -1.72 -15.15
C CYS A 96 -19.89 -2.10 -14.92
N HIS A 97 -18.98 -1.59 -15.74
CA HIS A 97 -17.55 -1.87 -15.58
C HIS A 97 -16.93 -1.07 -14.42
N SER A 98 -16.89 -1.65 -13.20
CA SER A 98 -16.41 -0.97 -11.99
C SER A 98 -15.05 -0.30 -12.15
N PHE A 99 -14.09 -1.00 -12.77
CA PHE A 99 -12.75 -0.44 -12.98
C PHE A 99 -12.79 0.82 -13.85
N ALA A 100 -13.58 0.83 -14.92
CA ALA A 100 -13.61 1.96 -15.85
C ALA A 100 -14.28 3.18 -15.20
N HIS A 101 -15.29 2.94 -14.36
CA HIS A 101 -15.85 3.96 -13.49
C HIS A 101 -14.80 4.52 -12.51
N THR A 102 -13.99 3.66 -11.88
CA THR A 102 -12.90 4.09 -10.99
C THR A 102 -11.86 4.94 -11.74
N VAL A 103 -11.47 4.54 -12.96
CA VAL A 103 -10.54 5.31 -13.81
C VAL A 103 -11.11 6.70 -14.11
N LEU A 104 -12.39 6.80 -14.49
CA LEU A 104 -13.04 8.10 -14.70
C LEU A 104 -13.09 8.91 -13.42
N ALA A 105 -13.45 8.30 -12.30
CA ALA A 105 -13.50 8.99 -11.01
C ALA A 105 -12.16 9.66 -10.67
N GLU A 106 -11.07 8.92 -10.79
CA GLU A 106 -9.73 9.45 -10.54
C GLU A 106 -9.28 10.48 -11.60
N ALA A 107 -9.65 10.29 -12.87
CA ALA A 107 -9.34 11.26 -13.93
C ALA A 107 -10.05 12.61 -13.73
N TYR A 108 -11.28 12.59 -13.20
CA TYR A 108 -12.04 13.79 -12.84
C TYR A 108 -11.65 14.38 -11.48
N CYS A 109 -10.94 13.64 -10.64
CA CYS A 109 -10.64 14.06 -9.26
C CYS A 109 -9.68 15.26 -9.26
N PRO A 110 -10.06 16.41 -8.68
CA PRO A 110 -9.20 17.61 -8.63
C PRO A 110 -7.85 17.37 -7.93
N ARG A 111 -7.75 16.35 -7.07
CA ARG A 111 -6.52 15.96 -6.40
C ARG A 111 -5.47 15.38 -7.35
N TYR A 112 -5.92 14.60 -8.34
CA TYR A 112 -5.04 13.87 -9.26
C TYR A 112 -4.95 14.52 -10.64
N GLY A 113 -5.89 15.41 -10.97
CA GLY A 113 -5.95 16.09 -12.26
C GLY A 113 -5.54 17.56 -12.20
N GLY A 114 -4.58 17.95 -13.04
CA GLY A 114 -4.42 19.34 -13.51
C GLY A 114 -5.26 19.62 -14.76
N TRP A 115 -6.31 18.84 -14.98
CA TRP A 115 -7.13 18.87 -16.19
C TRP A 115 -8.29 19.84 -16.02
N LYS A 116 -8.58 20.61 -17.08
CA LYS A 116 -9.58 21.68 -17.07
C LYS A 116 -11.00 21.23 -16.71
N ASN A 117 -11.31 19.94 -16.89
CA ASN A 117 -12.65 19.39 -16.64
C ASN A 117 -12.75 18.62 -15.31
N THR A 118 -11.78 18.77 -14.40
CA THR A 118 -11.86 18.17 -13.07
C THR A 118 -13.14 18.61 -12.34
N ASN A 119 -13.81 17.67 -11.67
CA ASN A 119 -15.10 17.90 -11.03
C ASN A 119 -15.32 16.87 -9.91
N ALA A 120 -15.38 17.35 -8.66
CA ALA A 120 -15.56 16.50 -7.49
C ALA A 120 -16.89 15.73 -7.48
N ASP A 121 -17.96 16.28 -8.04
CA ASP A 121 -19.26 15.60 -8.11
C ASP A 121 -19.27 14.53 -9.19
N THR A 122 -18.59 14.76 -10.32
CA THR A 122 -18.39 13.73 -11.34
C THR A 122 -17.55 12.58 -10.79
N THR A 123 -16.46 12.89 -10.07
CA THR A 123 -15.69 11.89 -9.32
C THR A 123 -16.59 11.07 -8.42
N TRP A 124 -17.39 11.73 -7.59
CA TRP A 124 -18.29 11.08 -6.65
C TRP A 124 -19.31 10.16 -7.32
N ARG A 125 -19.98 10.61 -8.41
CA ARG A 125 -20.95 9.79 -9.14
C ARG A 125 -20.31 8.52 -9.71
N HIS A 126 -19.13 8.62 -10.30
CA HIS A 126 -18.44 7.45 -10.85
C HIS A 126 -17.99 6.48 -9.75
N LEU A 127 -17.53 6.97 -8.59
CA LEU A 127 -17.19 6.11 -7.45
C LEU A 127 -18.41 5.33 -6.93
N LEU A 128 -19.54 6.01 -6.74
CA LEU A 128 -20.77 5.33 -6.31
C LEU A 128 -21.22 4.28 -7.33
N LYS A 129 -21.13 4.60 -8.62
CA LYS A 129 -21.48 3.63 -9.68
C LYS A 129 -20.51 2.45 -9.72
N ALA A 130 -19.21 2.66 -9.47
CA ALA A 130 -18.23 1.58 -9.40
C ALA A 130 -18.62 0.54 -8.34
N VAL A 131 -18.90 0.97 -7.10
CA VAL A 131 -19.29 0.05 -6.02
C VAL A 131 -20.74 -0.45 -6.07
N GLU A 132 -21.60 0.22 -6.83
CA GLU A 132 -22.92 -0.31 -7.20
C GLU A 132 -22.78 -1.51 -8.15
N CYS A 133 -21.84 -1.42 -9.09
CA CYS A 133 -21.58 -2.46 -10.08
C CYS A 133 -20.75 -3.63 -9.54
N ASP A 134 -19.71 -3.31 -8.76
CA ASP A 134 -18.91 -4.29 -8.04
C ASP A 134 -18.67 -3.80 -6.61
N SER A 135 -19.52 -4.27 -5.70
CA SER A 135 -19.38 -3.96 -4.28
C SER A 135 -18.11 -4.54 -3.63
N THR A 136 -17.38 -5.41 -4.34
CA THR A 136 -16.12 -6.00 -3.87
C THR A 136 -14.88 -5.23 -4.34
N ASP A 137 -15.01 -4.25 -5.25
CA ASP A 137 -13.89 -3.44 -5.73
C ASP A 137 -13.33 -2.54 -4.62
N GLY A 138 -12.37 -3.08 -3.87
CA GLY A 138 -11.76 -2.37 -2.76
C GLY A 138 -10.96 -1.14 -3.20
N ASN A 139 -10.49 -1.07 -4.44
CA ASN A 139 -9.84 0.13 -4.97
C ASN A 139 -10.82 1.30 -5.02
N ALA A 140 -12.04 1.08 -5.50
CA ALA A 140 -13.10 2.09 -5.45
C ALA A 140 -13.43 2.49 -4.01
N TRP A 141 -13.54 1.52 -3.09
CA TRP A 141 -13.76 1.81 -1.67
C TRP A 141 -12.65 2.66 -1.04
N THR A 142 -11.38 2.49 -1.43
CA THR A 142 -10.28 3.31 -0.89
C THR A 142 -10.45 4.79 -1.22
N ILE A 143 -10.95 5.10 -2.42
CA ILE A 143 -11.18 6.48 -2.85
C ILE A 143 -12.46 7.01 -2.20
N ILE A 144 -13.51 6.19 -2.12
CA ILE A 144 -14.75 6.54 -1.42
C ILE A 144 -14.48 6.89 0.03
N TRP A 145 -13.62 6.14 0.73
CA TRP A 145 -13.28 6.41 2.12
C TRP A 145 -12.75 7.84 2.29
N ILE A 146 -11.81 8.25 1.43
CA ILE A 146 -11.22 9.58 1.45
C ILE A 146 -12.24 10.66 1.09
N GLU A 147 -13.02 10.46 0.03
CA GLU A 147 -14.04 11.40 -0.42
C GLU A 147 -15.18 11.54 0.60
N ALA A 148 -15.57 10.46 1.27
CA ALA A 148 -16.56 10.47 2.34
C ALA A 148 -16.11 11.29 3.55
N MET A 149 -14.82 11.20 3.92
CA MET A 149 -14.24 12.07 4.97
C MET A 149 -14.35 13.54 4.57
N GLN A 150 -13.97 13.91 3.35
CA GLN A 150 -14.03 15.30 2.88
C GLN A 150 -15.45 15.84 2.80
N ARG A 151 -16.41 14.99 2.43
CA ARG A 151 -17.83 15.34 2.32
C ARG A 151 -18.58 15.28 3.65
N GLY A 152 -17.91 14.92 4.75
CA GLY A 152 -18.55 14.79 6.06
C GLY A 152 -19.63 13.69 6.09
N ASN A 153 -19.41 12.57 5.39
CA ASN A 153 -20.33 11.43 5.33
C ASN A 153 -19.82 10.25 6.19
N PRO A 154 -20.03 10.27 7.51
CA PRO A 154 -19.48 9.25 8.41
C PRO A 154 -20.08 7.86 8.20
N ALA A 155 -21.32 7.76 7.71
CA ALA A 155 -21.97 6.49 7.44
C ALA A 155 -21.25 5.75 6.29
N LEU A 156 -20.97 6.48 5.21
CA LEU A 156 -20.27 5.91 4.06
C LEU A 156 -18.77 5.72 4.32
N GLU A 157 -18.15 6.58 5.13
CA GLU A 157 -16.77 6.37 5.60
C GLU A 157 -16.64 5.01 6.31
N LYS A 158 -17.52 4.75 7.30
CA LYS A 158 -17.53 3.47 8.03
C LYS A 158 -17.81 2.29 7.12
N LYS A 159 -18.75 2.45 6.17
CA LYS A 159 -19.05 1.40 5.18
C LYS A 159 -17.81 1.06 4.35
N ALA A 160 -17.11 2.07 3.84
CA ALA A 160 -15.89 1.88 3.06
C ALA A 160 -14.78 1.16 3.85
N LEU A 161 -14.55 1.58 5.10
CA LEU A 161 -13.57 0.94 5.99
C LEU A 161 -13.89 -0.54 6.26
N ARG A 162 -15.17 -0.88 6.48
CA ARG A 162 -15.59 -2.28 6.66
C ARG A 162 -15.39 -3.08 5.38
N SER A 163 -15.71 -2.51 4.22
CA SER A 163 -15.54 -3.17 2.93
C SER A 163 -14.11 -3.65 2.70
N PHE A 164 -13.10 -2.92 3.17
CA PHE A 164 -11.70 -3.33 3.02
C PHE A 164 -11.41 -4.74 3.57
N ILE A 165 -12.12 -5.13 4.63
CA ILE A 165 -11.95 -6.44 5.29
C ILE A 165 -13.01 -7.42 4.79
N THR A 166 -14.29 -7.00 4.72
CA THR A 166 -15.38 -7.92 4.39
C THR A 166 -15.32 -8.43 2.95
N THR A 167 -14.71 -7.70 2.03
CA THR A 167 -14.53 -8.14 0.64
C THR A 167 -13.23 -8.90 0.41
N GLY A 168 -12.36 -9.03 1.43
CA GLY A 168 -11.04 -9.62 1.30
C GLY A 168 -10.03 -8.74 0.54
N PHE A 169 -10.33 -7.46 0.32
CA PHE A 169 -9.43 -6.53 -0.38
C PHE A 169 -8.09 -6.34 0.35
N LEU A 170 -8.12 -6.16 1.67
CA LEU A 170 -6.89 -6.17 2.49
C LEU A 170 -6.57 -7.61 2.89
N ALA A 171 -5.38 -8.06 2.49
CA ALA A 171 -4.97 -9.43 2.72
C ALA A 171 -4.71 -9.74 4.21
N PRO A 172 -4.93 -10.99 4.66
CA PRO A 172 -4.73 -11.37 6.06
C PRO A 172 -3.35 -11.03 6.65
N PRO A 173 -2.21 -11.25 5.94
CA PRO A 173 -0.88 -10.86 6.46
C PRO A 173 -0.74 -9.36 6.73
N LEU A 174 -1.35 -8.54 5.87
CA LEU A 174 -1.33 -7.09 6.02
C LEU A 174 -2.14 -6.65 7.25
N LEU A 175 -3.29 -7.29 7.47
CA LEU A 175 -4.11 -7.07 8.66
C LEU A 175 -3.40 -7.58 9.93
N ALA A 176 -2.73 -8.73 9.88
CA ALA A 176 -1.96 -9.27 11.00
C ALA A 176 -0.85 -8.31 11.44
N TYR A 177 -0.08 -7.77 10.50
CA TYR A 177 0.93 -6.75 10.79
C TYR A 177 0.33 -5.51 11.47
N ASN A 178 -0.81 -5.02 10.98
CA ASN A 178 -1.41 -3.82 11.54
C ASN A 178 -2.08 -4.05 12.90
N ARG A 179 -2.63 -5.25 13.16
CA ARG A 179 -3.03 -5.65 14.51
C ARG A 179 -1.83 -5.69 15.45
N TRP A 180 -0.69 -6.20 14.98
CA TRP A 180 0.55 -6.23 15.75
C TRP A 180 1.03 -4.82 16.11
N VAL A 181 1.04 -3.89 15.15
CA VAL A 181 1.35 -2.47 15.39
C VAL A 181 0.41 -1.88 16.44
N LEU A 182 -0.90 -2.00 16.25
CA LEU A 182 -1.88 -1.38 17.14
C LEU A 182 -1.80 -1.93 18.57
N LYS A 183 -1.67 -3.24 18.75
CA LYS A 183 -1.61 -3.87 20.07
C LYS A 183 -0.38 -3.46 20.88
N GLY A 184 0.76 -3.24 20.22
CA GLY A 184 2.00 -2.89 20.91
C GLY A 184 2.07 -1.44 21.41
N LEU A 185 1.23 -0.54 20.88
CA LEU A 185 1.30 0.88 21.22
C LEU A 185 0.91 1.18 22.67
N PRO A 186 1.53 2.17 23.33
CA PRO A 186 1.03 2.71 24.58
C PRO A 186 -0.42 3.22 24.46
N GLU A 187 -1.14 3.27 25.58
CA GLU A 187 -2.51 3.80 25.62
C GLU A 187 -2.58 5.24 25.10
N ASN A 188 -3.65 5.55 24.36
CA ASN A 188 -3.95 6.87 23.80
C ASN A 188 -2.86 7.44 22.87
N SER A 189 -2.05 6.58 22.24
CA SER A 189 -0.96 7.01 21.34
C SER A 189 -1.47 7.73 20.09
N LEU A 190 -0.62 8.60 19.52
CA LEU A 190 -0.72 9.06 18.14
C LEU A 190 0.28 8.26 17.29
N LEU A 191 -0.22 7.46 16.34
CA LEU A 191 0.59 6.68 15.41
C LEU A 191 0.72 7.41 14.06
N LEU A 192 1.95 7.78 13.71
CA LEU A 192 2.29 8.27 12.37
C LEU A 192 2.50 7.10 11.41
N THR A 193 1.76 7.10 10.31
CA THR A 193 1.75 6.07 9.27
C THR A 193 2.12 6.65 7.91
N ASN A 194 2.43 5.81 6.92
CA ASN A 194 2.90 6.24 5.60
C ASN A 194 1.83 6.12 4.49
N GLY A 195 0.87 5.21 4.60
CA GLY A 195 -0.20 5.05 3.63
C GLY A 195 -0.67 3.62 3.45
N ASP A 196 -0.47 3.11 2.24
CA ASP A 196 -1.12 1.89 1.73
C ASP A 196 -0.92 0.65 2.59
N MET A 197 0.22 0.53 3.28
CA MET A 197 0.58 -0.64 4.07
C MET A 197 0.14 -0.57 5.54
N ASP A 198 -0.15 0.62 6.05
CA ASP A 198 -0.28 0.86 7.50
C ASP A 198 -1.44 1.78 7.91
N THR A 199 -1.83 2.72 7.06
CA THR A 199 -2.94 3.64 7.34
C THR A 199 -4.26 2.92 7.12
N TYR A 200 -4.54 2.52 5.88
CA TYR A 200 -5.81 1.87 5.48
C TYR A 200 -6.13 0.62 6.30
N PRO A 201 -5.20 -0.36 6.44
CA PRO A 201 -5.45 -1.52 7.29
C PRO A 201 -5.67 -1.15 8.76
N ALA A 202 -4.90 -0.25 9.35
CA ALA A 202 -5.06 0.09 10.75
C ALA A 202 -6.41 0.80 11.03
N VAL A 203 -6.84 1.75 10.19
CA VAL A 203 -8.15 2.39 10.36
C VAL A 203 -9.31 1.43 10.08
N ALA A 204 -9.15 0.49 9.15
CA ALA A 204 -10.15 -0.54 8.90
C ALA A 204 -10.29 -1.50 10.07
N LEU A 205 -9.19 -1.90 10.70
CA LEU A 205 -9.20 -2.71 11.91
C LEU A 205 -9.88 -1.98 13.08
N GLN A 206 -9.61 -0.69 13.27
CA GLN A 206 -10.32 0.12 14.27
C GLN A 206 -11.83 0.15 14.04
N GLU A 207 -12.28 0.26 12.78
CA GLU A 207 -13.71 0.27 12.47
C GLU A 207 -14.35 -1.12 12.52
N PHE A 208 -13.70 -2.16 12.01
CA PHE A 208 -14.26 -3.50 11.89
C PHE A 208 -14.14 -4.32 13.18
N GLU A 209 -12.96 -4.33 13.79
CA GLU A 209 -12.64 -5.16 14.97
C GLU A 209 -12.71 -4.38 16.28
N LYS A 210 -12.85 -3.05 16.21
CA LYS A 210 -12.82 -2.17 17.38
C LYS A 210 -11.53 -2.31 18.18
N ILE A 211 -10.43 -2.64 17.51
CA ILE A 211 -9.12 -2.76 18.15
C ILE A 211 -8.54 -1.36 18.37
N ARG A 212 -8.13 -1.07 19.61
CA ARG A 212 -7.40 0.17 19.96
C ARG A 212 -8.04 1.46 19.41
N PRO A 213 -9.34 1.71 19.64
CA PRO A 213 -10.00 2.94 19.17
C PRO A 213 -9.47 4.21 19.84
N ASP A 214 -8.69 4.06 20.92
CA ASP A 214 -7.98 5.13 21.61
C ASP A 214 -6.78 5.68 20.81
N VAL A 215 -6.23 4.91 19.87
CA VAL A 215 -5.06 5.33 19.08
C VAL A 215 -5.48 6.26 17.94
N ALA A 216 -4.86 7.43 17.85
CA ALA A 216 -5.02 8.30 16.68
C ALA A 216 -4.10 7.84 15.55
N ILE A 217 -4.68 7.34 14.46
CA ILE A 217 -3.93 6.93 13.27
C ILE A 217 -3.83 8.12 12.31
N VAL A 218 -2.61 8.51 12.00
CA VAL A 218 -2.31 9.75 11.28
C VAL A 218 -1.36 9.47 10.12
N ASN A 219 -1.90 9.49 8.90
CA ASN A 219 -1.11 9.44 7.67
C ASN A 219 -0.22 10.69 7.51
N LEU A 220 1.09 10.49 7.55
CA LEU A 220 2.10 11.55 7.52
C LEU A 220 2.13 12.30 6.16
N PRO A 221 2.08 11.63 4.99
CA PRO A 221 1.93 12.33 3.71
C PRO A 221 0.67 13.21 3.60
N LEU A 222 -0.49 12.73 4.05
CA LEU A 222 -1.75 13.49 3.99
C LEU A 222 -1.75 14.70 4.94
N LEU A 223 -0.92 14.69 6.00
CA LEU A 223 -0.74 15.83 6.91
C LEU A 223 -0.24 17.11 6.22
N ASN A 224 0.27 17.01 5.00
CA ASN A 224 0.61 18.17 4.19
C ASN A 224 -0.61 18.94 3.66
N ILE A 225 -1.81 18.36 3.74
CA ILE A 225 -3.03 18.93 3.18
C ILE A 225 -3.87 19.56 4.32
N PRO A 226 -4.21 20.87 4.26
CA PRO A 226 -4.87 21.57 5.37
C PRO A 226 -6.16 20.90 5.88
N TRP A 227 -7.05 20.46 4.98
CA TRP A 227 -8.30 19.81 5.40
C TRP A 227 -8.05 18.54 6.22
N TYR A 228 -7.01 17.78 5.90
CA TYR A 228 -6.68 16.54 6.59
C TYR A 228 -6.06 16.83 7.97
N ALA A 229 -5.18 17.83 8.07
CA ALA A 229 -4.66 18.28 9.35
C ALA A 229 -5.79 18.79 10.29
N ARG A 230 -6.76 19.54 9.76
CA ARG A 230 -7.98 19.93 10.51
C ARG A 230 -8.78 18.70 10.94
N MET A 231 -9.01 17.74 10.03
CA MET A 231 -9.71 16.51 10.35
C MET A 231 -9.02 15.73 11.48
N VAL A 232 -7.68 15.63 11.47
CA VAL A 232 -6.90 14.98 12.55
C VAL A 232 -7.11 15.70 13.87
N ARG A 233 -7.05 17.05 13.88
CA ARG A 233 -7.31 17.86 15.08
C ARG A 233 -8.69 17.57 15.65
N ASP A 234 -9.71 17.67 14.80
CA ASP A 234 -11.10 17.64 15.23
C ASP A 234 -11.55 16.22 15.62
N ARG A 235 -11.14 15.20 14.84
CA ARG A 235 -11.52 13.80 15.09
C ARG A 235 -10.83 13.20 16.30
N TYR A 236 -9.55 13.51 16.50
CA TYR A 236 -8.73 12.86 17.51
C TYR A 236 -8.40 13.77 18.69
N ALA A 237 -8.92 15.00 18.72
CA ALA A 237 -8.60 16.01 19.72
C ALA A 237 -7.08 16.24 19.86
N VAL A 238 -6.36 16.25 18.73
CA VAL A 238 -4.91 16.43 18.66
C VAL A 238 -4.62 17.90 18.35
N PRO A 239 -3.96 18.68 19.23
CA PRO A 239 -3.72 20.10 18.96
C PRO A 239 -2.81 20.27 17.73
N LEU A 240 -3.01 21.33 16.94
CA LEU A 240 -2.09 21.68 15.86
C LEU A 240 -1.15 22.80 16.33
N PRO A 241 0.12 22.81 15.87
CA PRO A 241 1.05 23.91 16.16
C PRO A 241 0.79 25.17 15.31
N PHE A 242 -0.28 25.18 14.52
CA PHE A 242 -0.68 26.28 13.65
C PHE A 242 -2.13 26.65 13.90
N THR A 243 -2.44 27.93 13.83
CA THR A 243 -3.81 28.43 13.67
C THR A 243 -4.37 28.07 12.30
N ASP A 244 -5.68 28.23 12.12
CA ASP A 244 -6.34 27.94 10.85
C ASP A 244 -5.77 28.75 9.68
N LYS A 245 -5.53 30.05 9.92
CA LYS A 245 -4.94 30.96 8.93
C LYS A 245 -3.49 30.60 8.59
N GLU A 246 -2.71 30.22 9.60
CA GLU A 246 -1.32 29.77 9.38
C GLU A 246 -1.28 28.48 8.58
N LEU A 247 -2.16 27.52 8.88
CA LEU A 247 -2.24 26.24 8.17
C LEU A 247 -2.59 26.41 6.68
N ASP A 248 -3.42 27.39 6.31
CA ASP A 248 -3.72 27.67 4.90
C ASP A 248 -2.54 28.31 4.15
N SER A 249 -1.66 28.99 4.87
CA SER A 249 -0.51 29.72 4.33
C SER A 249 0.82 28.98 4.43
N VAL A 250 0.94 27.97 5.30
CA VAL A 250 2.19 27.24 5.52
C VAL A 250 2.59 26.51 4.26
N ARG A 251 3.87 26.62 3.90
CA ARG A 251 4.46 25.97 2.72
C ARG A 251 5.70 25.15 3.12
N PRO A 252 6.08 24.16 2.32
CA PRO A 252 7.40 23.53 2.43
C PRO A 252 8.52 24.58 2.36
N SER A 253 9.60 24.37 3.11
CA SER A 253 10.76 25.27 3.13
C SER A 253 12.06 24.49 3.10
N LYS A 254 13.15 25.08 2.59
CA LYS A 254 14.49 24.48 2.66
C LYS A 254 15.16 24.84 3.99
N ALA A 255 15.71 23.85 4.68
CA ALA A 255 16.57 24.06 5.84
C ALA A 255 17.97 24.52 5.41
N ASN A 256 18.77 25.03 6.35
CA ASN A 256 20.16 25.45 6.11
C ASN A 256 21.05 24.30 5.57
N SER A 257 20.70 23.05 5.86
CA SER A 257 21.34 21.85 5.31
C SER A 257 20.96 21.55 3.85
N GLY A 258 20.14 22.39 3.20
CA GLY A 258 19.58 22.17 1.87
C GLY A 258 18.39 21.19 1.83
N ARG A 259 18.07 20.53 2.95
CA ARG A 259 16.99 19.54 3.03
C ARG A 259 15.61 20.20 3.00
N MET A 260 14.69 19.62 2.24
CA MET A 260 13.28 20.05 2.21
C MET A 260 12.56 19.67 3.51
N VAL A 261 11.89 20.66 4.12
CA VAL A 261 11.04 20.52 5.30
C VAL A 261 9.60 20.70 4.85
N THR A 262 8.85 19.61 4.80
CA THR A 262 7.43 19.58 4.42
C THR A 262 6.55 20.12 5.54
N VAL A 263 5.28 20.43 5.24
CA VAL A 263 4.31 20.89 6.25
C VAL A 263 4.10 19.81 7.31
N SER A 264 3.98 18.55 6.90
CA SER A 264 3.87 17.42 7.84
C SER A 264 5.01 17.35 8.84
N LYS A 265 6.27 17.58 8.40
CA LYS A 265 7.45 17.61 9.28
C LYS A 265 7.40 18.77 10.27
N LYS A 266 6.88 19.93 9.86
CA LYS A 266 6.69 21.08 10.76
C LYS A 266 5.63 20.78 11.83
N ILE A 267 4.54 20.10 11.45
CA ILE A 267 3.50 19.67 12.40
C ILE A 267 4.08 18.69 13.42
N VAL A 268 4.81 17.66 12.97
CA VAL A 268 5.43 16.67 13.85
C VAL A 268 6.45 17.32 14.80
N ALA A 269 7.28 18.23 14.30
CA ALA A 269 8.19 19.00 15.15
C ALA A 269 7.44 19.81 16.22
N GLY A 270 6.35 20.47 15.84
CA GLY A 270 5.50 21.19 16.80
C GLY A 270 4.87 20.27 17.85
N TRP A 271 4.46 19.05 17.50
CA TRP A 271 3.98 18.06 18.50
C TRP A 271 5.08 17.64 19.47
N LEU A 272 6.29 17.41 18.98
CA LEU A 272 7.45 17.10 19.81
C LEU A 272 7.79 18.24 20.78
N ASP A 273 7.68 19.50 20.34
CA ASP A 273 7.87 20.68 21.19
C ASP A 273 6.75 20.83 22.23
N MET A 274 5.51 20.57 21.83
CA MET A 274 4.36 20.57 22.74
C MET A 274 4.46 19.45 23.79
N GLN A 275 4.95 18.26 23.42
CA GLN A 275 5.22 17.17 24.37
C GLN A 275 6.26 17.60 25.40
N LYS A 276 7.37 18.22 24.96
CA LYS A 276 8.40 18.75 25.85
C LYS A 276 7.86 19.81 26.81
N ALA A 277 6.90 20.61 26.36
CA ALA A 277 6.23 21.61 27.18
C ALA A 277 5.10 21.05 28.08
N GLY A 278 4.85 19.73 28.08
CA GLY A 278 3.75 19.12 28.83
C GLY A 278 2.35 19.45 28.28
N LYS A 279 2.26 19.98 27.04
CA LYS A 279 1.01 20.43 26.39
C LYS A 279 0.45 19.40 25.40
N PHE A 280 1.12 18.27 25.23
CA PHE A 280 0.70 17.18 24.36
C PHE A 280 0.79 15.86 25.12
N PRO A 281 -0.32 15.41 25.75
CA PRO A 281 -0.28 14.28 26.68
C PRO A 281 -0.26 12.91 25.99
N ARG A 282 -0.31 12.85 24.65
CA ARG A 282 -0.36 11.59 23.90
C ARG A 282 1.06 11.10 23.60
N PRO A 283 1.39 9.81 23.83
CA PRO A 283 2.60 9.21 23.32
C PRO A 283 2.65 9.31 21.79
N LEU A 284 3.79 9.71 21.25
CA LEU A 284 3.97 9.81 19.80
C LEU A 284 4.71 8.58 19.32
N ALA A 285 4.15 7.90 18.32
CA ALA A 285 4.73 6.72 17.71
C ALA A 285 4.81 6.87 16.20
N VAL A 286 5.77 6.19 15.59
CA VAL A 286 6.00 6.18 14.14
C VAL A 286 6.07 4.73 13.69
N ALA A 287 5.21 4.33 12.75
CA ALA A 287 5.25 2.99 12.19
C ALA A 287 6.59 2.73 11.47
N ALA A 288 7.12 1.50 11.55
CA ALA A 288 8.39 1.14 10.92
C ALA A 288 8.37 1.22 9.37
N THR A 289 7.18 1.33 8.79
CA THR A 289 6.90 1.62 7.38
C THR A 289 7.16 3.08 6.97
N VAL A 290 7.30 4.00 7.93
CA VAL A 290 7.71 5.39 7.68
C VAL A 290 9.24 5.43 7.58
N GLY A 291 9.75 6.00 6.48
CA GLY A 291 11.17 5.90 6.17
C GLY A 291 12.04 6.88 6.97
N ASP A 292 13.31 6.52 7.20
CA ASP A 292 14.30 7.37 7.88
C ASP A 292 14.44 8.78 7.28
N ARG A 293 14.18 8.90 5.97
CA ARG A 293 14.24 10.18 5.23
C ARG A 293 13.09 11.13 5.57
N ASP A 294 12.12 10.69 6.36
CA ASP A 294 11.03 11.53 6.83
C ASP A 294 11.42 12.33 8.08
N PHE A 295 12.45 11.91 8.80
CA PHE A 295 12.90 12.54 10.05
C PHE A 295 14.25 13.27 9.91
N THR A 296 14.42 14.37 10.65
CA THR A 296 15.73 15.03 10.79
C THR A 296 16.66 14.17 11.65
N PRO A 297 17.99 14.35 11.58
CA PRO A 297 18.91 13.65 12.48
C PRO A 297 18.55 13.82 13.96
N ASP A 298 18.24 15.05 14.38
CA ASP A 298 17.80 15.36 15.75
C ASP A 298 16.53 14.59 16.17
N SER A 299 15.51 14.55 15.30
CA SER A 299 14.30 13.78 15.59
C SER A 299 14.57 12.28 15.72
N ARG A 300 15.56 11.73 15.00
CA ARG A 300 15.92 10.30 15.08
C ARG A 300 16.59 9.94 16.40
N ASP A 301 17.44 10.82 16.94
CA ASP A 301 18.09 10.63 18.25
C ASP A 301 17.08 10.60 19.42
N ARG A 302 15.81 10.91 19.14
CA ARG A 302 14.69 10.93 20.09
C ARG A 302 13.73 9.76 19.88
N MET A 303 14.09 8.76 19.07
CA MET A 303 13.22 7.63 18.72
C MET A 303 13.77 6.30 19.24
N LYS A 304 12.94 5.50 19.91
CA LYS A 304 13.28 4.13 20.35
C LYS A 304 12.44 3.10 19.60
N LEU A 305 13.09 2.17 18.92
CA LEU A 305 12.43 1.00 18.34
C LEU A 305 11.81 0.17 19.48
N SER A 306 10.48 0.01 19.45
CA SER A 306 9.69 -0.55 20.58
C SER A 306 8.70 -1.64 20.15
N GLY A 307 8.87 -2.16 18.95
CA GLY A 307 7.98 -3.11 18.27
C GLY A 307 8.02 -2.82 16.77
N PRO A 308 6.93 -3.00 16.00
CA PRO A 308 6.84 -2.55 14.60
C PRO A 308 6.67 -1.03 14.45
N PHE A 309 7.09 -0.28 15.45
CA PHE A 309 7.05 1.17 15.51
C PHE A 309 8.17 1.70 16.41
N TYR A 310 8.47 2.97 16.23
CA TYR A 310 9.36 3.75 17.08
C TYR A 310 8.53 4.63 18.02
N LEU A 311 8.85 4.63 19.31
CA LEU A 311 8.34 5.63 20.25
C LEU A 311 9.21 6.87 20.20
N CYS A 312 8.59 8.04 20.10
CA CYS A 312 9.25 9.32 20.11
C CYS A 312 9.25 9.92 21.52
N PHE A 313 10.39 10.48 21.92
CA PHE A 313 10.58 11.08 23.23
C PHE A 313 10.81 12.61 23.14
N PRO A 314 10.42 13.38 24.17
CA PRO A 314 10.65 14.82 24.23
C PRO A 314 12.12 15.22 24.19
N GLU A 315 13.00 14.35 24.67
CA GLU A 315 14.43 14.58 24.78
C GLU A 315 15.21 13.43 24.16
N LYS A 316 16.49 13.67 23.89
CA LYS A 316 17.39 12.62 23.42
C LYS A 316 17.45 11.53 24.48
N ILE A 317 17.25 10.30 24.03
CA ILE A 317 17.34 9.13 24.90
C ILE A 317 18.73 8.51 24.71
N ASP A 318 19.40 8.21 25.82
CA ASP A 318 20.44 7.20 25.78
C ASP A 318 19.72 5.87 25.70
N VAL A 319 19.75 5.19 24.54
CA VAL A 319 18.94 4.00 24.30
C VAL A 319 19.41 2.90 25.25
N PRO A 320 18.67 2.60 26.34
CA PRO A 320 19.08 1.52 27.21
C PRO A 320 18.97 0.23 26.41
N LYS A 321 19.86 -0.74 26.66
CA LYS A 321 19.75 -2.11 26.12
C LYS A 321 18.47 -2.85 26.57
N ASP A 322 17.53 -2.16 27.21
CA ASP A 322 16.21 -2.68 27.54
C ASP A 322 15.42 -2.94 26.27
N SER A 323 15.41 -4.23 25.93
CA SER A 323 14.77 -4.82 24.77
C SER A 323 13.46 -5.54 25.14
N THR A 324 12.96 -5.36 26.36
CA THR A 324 11.75 -6.03 26.89
C THR A 324 10.53 -5.81 25.99
N MET A 325 10.27 -4.58 25.57
CA MET A 325 9.15 -4.27 24.68
C MET A 325 9.30 -4.93 23.31
N LEU A 326 10.53 -4.99 22.76
CA LEU A 326 10.79 -5.68 21.50
C LEU A 326 10.52 -7.17 21.62
N ARG A 327 10.99 -7.78 22.72
CA ARG A 327 10.73 -9.19 23.03
C ARG A 327 9.23 -9.49 23.10
N ILE A 328 8.50 -8.76 23.95
CA ILE A 328 7.04 -8.92 24.11
C ILE A 328 6.34 -8.73 22.78
N SER A 329 6.75 -7.73 22.00
CA SER A 329 6.20 -7.47 20.67
C SER A 329 6.42 -8.68 19.74
N LEU A 330 7.64 -9.18 19.59
CA LEU A 330 7.95 -10.28 18.68
C LEU A 330 7.37 -11.63 19.15
N GLU A 331 7.31 -11.90 20.45
CA GLU A 331 6.68 -13.11 21.00
C GLU A 331 5.16 -13.12 20.80
N SER A 332 4.54 -11.96 20.52
CA SER A 332 3.09 -11.83 20.35
C SER A 332 2.57 -12.18 18.95
N ILE A 333 3.45 -12.41 17.96
CA ILE A 333 3.04 -12.72 16.59
C ILE A 333 3.08 -14.22 16.30
N ASN A 334 2.13 -14.68 15.50
CA ASN A 334 2.14 -16.01 14.90
C ASN A 334 2.70 -15.93 13.48
N PRO A 335 3.83 -16.58 13.15
CA PRO A 335 4.38 -16.59 11.79
C PRO A 335 3.39 -17.05 10.71
N ASP A 336 2.46 -17.95 11.05
CA ASP A 336 1.52 -18.50 10.08
C ASP A 336 0.50 -17.45 9.59
N ASP A 337 0.27 -16.39 10.37
CA ASP A 337 -0.56 -15.24 9.95
C ASP A 337 0.04 -14.48 8.76
N PHE A 338 1.33 -14.71 8.45
CA PHE A 338 2.08 -14.02 7.40
C PHE A 338 2.37 -14.90 6.17
N ALA A 339 1.89 -16.15 6.14
CA ALA A 339 2.23 -17.11 5.09
C ALA A 339 1.53 -16.86 3.73
N ALA A 340 0.44 -16.09 3.73
CA ALA A 340 -0.32 -15.78 2.51
C ALA A 340 0.28 -14.59 1.72
N SER A 341 -0.33 -14.27 0.56
CA SER A 341 -0.02 -13.04 -0.18
C SER A 341 -0.35 -11.81 0.65
N PHE A 342 0.50 -10.78 0.62
CA PHE A 342 0.22 -9.46 1.22
C PHE A 342 -0.68 -8.58 0.34
N VAL A 343 -0.96 -9.02 -0.89
CA VAL A 343 -1.88 -8.37 -1.83
C VAL A 343 -3.18 -9.16 -1.87
N GLY A 344 -4.30 -8.47 -1.65
CA GLY A 344 -5.62 -9.06 -1.80
C GLY A 344 -5.98 -9.30 -3.27
N VAL A 345 -6.98 -10.15 -3.49
CA VAL A 345 -7.49 -10.40 -4.85
C VAL A 345 -8.10 -9.10 -5.39
N GLY A 346 -7.77 -8.75 -6.64
CA GLY A 346 -8.28 -7.55 -7.30
C GLY A 346 -7.66 -6.23 -6.81
N ASP A 347 -6.70 -6.25 -5.89
CA ASP A 347 -5.96 -5.05 -5.50
C ASP A 347 -5.05 -4.59 -6.64
N ARG A 348 -5.21 -3.31 -7.01
CA ARG A 348 -4.48 -2.66 -8.10
C ARG A 348 -3.52 -1.59 -7.60
N SER A 349 -3.32 -1.46 -6.28
CA SER A 349 -2.36 -0.49 -5.73
C SER A 349 -0.94 -0.86 -6.16
N PRO A 350 -0.23 0.02 -6.89
CA PRO A 350 1.16 -0.23 -7.23
C PRO A 350 2.04 -0.32 -5.99
N VAL A 351 1.71 0.41 -4.92
CA VAL A 351 2.51 0.37 -3.69
C VAL A 351 2.38 -0.99 -3.03
N ARG A 352 1.16 -1.49 -2.81
CA ARG A 352 0.96 -2.80 -2.19
C ARG A 352 1.51 -3.92 -3.06
N ILE A 353 1.39 -3.83 -4.39
CA ILE A 353 1.88 -4.86 -5.32
C ILE A 353 3.41 -4.90 -5.43
N THR A 354 4.08 -3.75 -5.48
CA THR A 354 5.53 -3.69 -5.71
C THR A 354 6.37 -3.70 -4.44
N HIS A 355 5.73 -3.56 -3.27
CA HIS A 355 6.38 -3.52 -1.96
C HIS A 355 5.74 -4.49 -0.97
N THR A 356 5.21 -5.61 -1.46
CA THR A 356 4.52 -6.66 -0.70
C THR A 356 5.36 -7.27 0.40
N ASP A 357 6.63 -7.47 0.10
CA ASP A 357 7.67 -8.06 0.93
C ASP A 357 8.10 -7.14 2.08
N ARG A 358 7.92 -5.81 1.94
CA ARG A 358 8.39 -4.83 2.93
C ARG A 358 7.84 -5.06 4.34
N VAL A 359 6.61 -5.53 4.46
CA VAL A 359 6.00 -5.76 5.77
C VAL A 359 6.55 -7.02 6.43
N ALA A 360 6.71 -8.11 5.67
CA ALA A 360 7.35 -9.33 6.18
C ALA A 360 8.84 -9.08 6.50
N THR A 361 9.55 -8.39 5.63
CA THR A 361 10.97 -8.03 5.85
C THR A 361 11.14 -7.11 7.05
N ASN A 362 10.18 -6.22 7.35
CA ASN A 362 10.19 -5.44 8.59
C ASN A 362 10.14 -6.34 9.84
N VAL A 363 9.36 -7.42 9.82
CA VAL A 363 9.29 -8.38 10.94
C VAL A 363 10.65 -9.07 11.12
N THR A 364 11.24 -9.58 10.04
CA THR A 364 12.57 -10.21 10.08
C THR A 364 13.65 -9.22 10.55
N ALA A 365 13.64 -7.99 10.04
CA ALA A 365 14.58 -6.94 10.45
C ALA A 365 14.48 -6.62 11.94
N LEU A 366 13.25 -6.61 12.49
CA LEU A 366 13.01 -6.41 13.92
C LEU A 366 13.58 -7.55 14.76
N ALA A 367 13.34 -8.80 14.35
CA ALA A 367 13.89 -9.97 15.03
C ALA A 367 15.43 -9.98 15.01
N LEU A 368 16.03 -9.61 13.89
CA LEU A 368 17.49 -9.47 13.77
C LEU A 368 18.04 -8.35 14.65
N GLY A 369 17.40 -7.17 14.63
CA GLY A 369 17.78 -6.06 15.50
C GLY A 369 17.74 -6.44 16.97
N TYR A 370 16.67 -7.14 17.39
CA TYR A 370 16.56 -7.68 18.74
C TYR A 370 17.66 -8.70 19.06
N GLY A 371 17.98 -9.61 18.13
CA GLY A 371 19.07 -10.56 18.28
C GLY A 371 20.46 -9.90 18.44
N TYR A 372 20.74 -8.83 17.70
CA TYR A 372 21.97 -8.05 17.89
C TYR A 372 22.03 -7.37 19.26
N LEU A 373 20.91 -6.81 19.74
CA LEU A 373 20.83 -6.22 21.09
C LEU A 373 21.13 -7.28 22.18
N LEU A 374 20.58 -8.49 22.02
CA LEU A 374 20.88 -9.62 22.92
C LEU A 374 22.37 -9.98 22.92
N LEU A 375 22.99 -10.04 21.74
CA LEU A 375 24.41 -10.33 21.60
C LEU A 375 25.30 -9.28 22.26
N GLU A 376 24.92 -8.00 22.15
CA GLU A 376 25.59 -6.87 22.79
C GLU A 376 25.38 -6.85 24.31
N SER A 377 24.29 -7.42 24.81
CA SER A 377 24.04 -7.59 26.25
C SER A 377 24.63 -8.89 26.83
N GLY A 378 25.41 -9.65 26.06
CA GLY A 378 26.03 -10.89 26.52
C GLY A 378 25.12 -12.13 26.51
N ARG A 379 23.91 -12.01 25.95
CA ARG A 379 22.91 -13.09 25.86
C ARG A 379 23.04 -13.85 24.55
N ALA A 380 24.20 -14.47 24.33
CA ALA A 380 24.56 -15.06 23.05
C ALA A 380 23.68 -16.24 22.61
N SER A 381 23.22 -17.09 23.55
CA SER A 381 22.30 -18.20 23.23
C SER A 381 20.99 -17.69 22.65
N GLU A 382 20.38 -16.72 23.32
CA GLU A 382 19.10 -16.14 22.87
C GLU A 382 19.27 -15.37 21.55
N ALA A 383 20.39 -14.70 21.34
CA ALA A 383 20.70 -14.07 20.06
C ALA A 383 20.72 -15.10 18.90
N TYR A 384 21.25 -16.30 19.15
CA TYR A 384 21.25 -17.40 18.18
C TYR A 384 19.83 -17.95 17.91
N GLU A 385 19.02 -18.10 18.95
CA GLU A 385 17.62 -18.53 18.84
C GLU A 385 16.82 -17.55 17.99
N TRP A 386 16.93 -16.24 18.23
CA TRP A 386 16.23 -15.22 17.45
C TRP A 386 16.71 -15.12 16.00
N ALA A 387 18.00 -15.36 15.75
CA ALA A 387 18.50 -15.49 14.38
C ALA A 387 17.91 -16.72 13.66
N THR A 388 17.68 -17.81 14.39
CA THR A 388 17.04 -19.02 13.84
C THR A 388 15.55 -18.79 13.60
N TRP A 389 14.85 -18.15 14.55
CA TRP A 389 13.47 -17.74 14.39
C TRP A 389 13.27 -16.84 13.15
N ALA A 390 14.18 -15.88 12.93
CA ALA A 390 14.14 -14.99 11.77
C ALA A 390 14.28 -15.74 10.44
N GLU A 391 15.16 -16.74 10.39
CA GLU A 391 15.33 -17.64 9.23
C GLU A 391 14.08 -18.46 8.96
N GLU A 392 13.49 -19.04 10.00
CA GLU A 392 12.23 -19.79 9.90
C GLU A 392 11.09 -18.89 9.43
N PHE A 393 10.99 -17.67 9.95
CA PHE A 393 10.00 -16.70 9.51
C PHE A 393 10.17 -16.32 8.03
N GLU A 394 11.40 -16.05 7.56
CA GLU A 394 11.64 -15.82 6.12
C GLU A 394 11.26 -17.03 5.27
N SER A 395 11.55 -18.25 5.72
CA SER A 395 11.20 -19.46 4.98
C SER A 395 9.69 -19.71 4.86
N LYS A 396 8.93 -19.32 5.88
CA LYS A 396 7.46 -19.44 5.93
C LYS A 396 6.75 -18.35 5.12
N THR A 397 7.39 -17.20 4.93
CA THR A 397 6.80 -16.07 4.23
C THR A 397 7.27 -16.02 2.78
N LYS A 398 6.46 -15.42 1.89
CA LYS A 398 6.88 -15.18 0.49
C LYS A 398 7.85 -14.00 0.34
N ALA A 399 8.47 -13.55 1.44
CA ALA A 399 9.41 -12.44 1.43
C ALA A 399 10.77 -12.81 0.80
N GLY A 400 11.10 -14.11 0.74
CA GLY A 400 12.39 -14.59 0.26
C GLY A 400 13.52 -14.40 1.29
N PRO A 401 14.72 -14.94 1.02
CA PRO A 401 15.86 -14.88 1.94
C PRO A 401 16.55 -13.51 1.93
N VAL A 402 15.81 -12.44 2.26
CA VAL A 402 16.27 -11.05 2.16
C VAL A 402 17.41 -10.78 3.13
N PHE A 403 17.40 -11.41 4.31
CA PHE A 403 18.39 -11.22 5.36
C PHE A 403 19.28 -12.43 5.61
N ALA A 404 19.38 -13.38 4.67
CA ALA A 404 20.16 -14.60 4.86
C ALA A 404 21.61 -14.35 5.32
N GLU A 405 22.28 -13.33 4.77
CA GLU A 405 23.65 -12.99 5.16
C GLU A 405 23.72 -12.38 6.57
N GLN A 406 22.77 -11.53 6.95
CA GLN A 406 22.68 -10.94 8.28
C GLN A 406 22.35 -12.00 9.33
N ILE A 407 21.42 -12.90 9.03
CA ILE A 407 21.07 -14.07 9.85
C ILE A 407 22.33 -14.90 10.09
N LYS A 408 23.06 -15.26 9.03
CA LYS A 408 24.29 -16.04 9.12
C LYS A 408 25.33 -15.35 10.01
N LYS A 409 25.58 -14.05 9.79
CA LYS A 409 26.53 -13.26 10.60
C LYS A 409 26.16 -13.23 12.07
N LEU A 410 24.87 -13.04 12.39
CA LEU A 410 24.41 -13.03 13.78
C LEU A 410 24.59 -14.41 14.43
N LYS A 411 24.23 -15.49 13.73
CA LYS A 411 24.45 -16.88 14.19
C LYS A 411 25.92 -17.19 14.46
N GLU A 412 26.82 -16.80 13.56
CA GLU A 412 28.26 -17.00 13.72
C GLU A 412 28.82 -16.19 14.90
N SER A 413 28.41 -14.93 15.04
CA SER A 413 28.83 -14.05 16.12
C SER A 413 28.35 -14.55 17.49
N ALA A 414 27.11 -15.02 17.56
CA ALA A 414 26.56 -15.66 18.75
C ALA A 414 27.32 -16.94 19.12
N LYS A 415 27.58 -17.83 18.14
CA LYS A 415 28.40 -19.04 18.34
C LYS A 415 29.79 -18.73 18.89
N LYS A 416 30.43 -17.66 18.40
CA LYS A 416 31.75 -17.23 18.87
C LYS A 416 31.73 -16.75 20.32
N LYS A 417 30.65 -16.10 20.78
CA LYS A 417 30.52 -15.62 22.18
C LYS A 417 30.05 -16.69 23.17
N MET A 418 29.50 -17.81 22.69
CA MET A 418 29.14 -18.97 23.54
C MET A 418 30.32 -19.89 23.83
N LYS A 419 31.35 -19.86 22.98
CA LYS A 419 32.64 -20.52 23.18
C LYS A 419 33.56 -19.65 24.02
#